data_AF-Q0V9K7-F1
#
_entry.id   AF-Q0V9K7-F1
#
_cell.length_a   1.000
_cell.length_b   1.000
_cell.length_c   1.000
_cell.angle_alpha   90.00
_cell.angle_beta   90.00
_cell.angle_gamma   90.00
#
_symmetry.space_group_name_H-M   'P 1'
#
loop_
_entity.id
_entity.type
_entity.pdbx_description
1 polymer ?
#
loop_
_entity_poly.entity_id
_entity_poly.type
_entity_poly.pdbx_seq_one_letter_code
_entity_poly.pdbx_strand_id
1 'polypeptide(L)'
;MNEAKQALKLLQQRYKIFQQQQVTFTTALERCRENALDRIHPVRTLAQVRKYLDTSCNNSTDRRVLTLFLDICSELVDVCAQLHELQPDNAAATPFLQSCLDLLSPTNDLSDLRAKYPHDVINHLSCDEAKNFYGGVVSLIPIVLDNLKAAIAEMDKTAPQTHHPGSGYRYV
;
A
#
# COMPACT_ATOMS: atom_id res chain seq x y z
N MET A 1 -10.20 1.61 16.72
CA MET A 1 -10.26 0.36 15.90
C MET A 1 -11.26 0.43 14.75
N ASN A 2 -12.54 0.76 14.99
CA ASN A 2 -13.56 0.81 13.92
C ASN A 2 -13.23 1.86 12.83
N GLU A 3 -12.75 3.03 13.23
CA GLU A 3 -12.32 4.10 12.31
C GLU A 3 -11.17 3.66 11.40
N ALA A 4 -10.11 3.07 11.96
CA ALA A 4 -8.99 2.53 11.17
C ALA A 4 -9.44 1.45 10.17
N LYS A 5 -10.37 0.57 10.56
CA LYS A 5 -10.98 -0.42 9.65
C LYS A 5 -11.78 0.22 8.52
N GLN A 6 -12.52 1.29 8.83
CA GLN A 6 -13.28 2.04 7.83
C GLN A 6 -12.35 2.78 6.86
N ALA A 7 -11.28 3.41 7.37
CA ALA A 7 -10.24 4.03 6.55
C ALA A 7 -9.58 3.02 5.61
N LEU A 8 -9.21 1.83 6.11
CA LEU A 8 -8.67 0.76 5.28
C LEU A 8 -9.65 0.31 4.19
N LYS A 9 -10.94 0.19 4.51
CA LYS A 9 -11.97 -0.18 3.52
C LYS A 9 -12.07 0.86 2.40
N LEU A 10 -12.00 2.16 2.74
CA LEU A 10 -11.98 3.24 1.74
C LEU A 10 -10.71 3.19 0.89
N LEU A 11 -9.55 2.93 1.50
CA LEU A 11 -8.28 2.76 0.77
C LEU A 11 -8.33 1.58 -0.20
N GLN A 12 -8.92 0.45 0.19
CA GLN A 12 -9.12 -0.68 -0.72
C GLN A 12 -10.00 -0.32 -1.93
N GLN A 13 -11.02 0.52 -1.74
CA GLN A 13 -11.85 1.00 -2.85
C GLN A 13 -11.06 1.94 -3.78
N ARG A 14 -10.29 2.87 -3.21
CA ARG A 14 -9.42 3.76 -3.99
C ARG A 14 -8.33 2.99 -4.73
N TYR A 15 -7.75 1.97 -4.10
CA TYR A 15 -6.78 1.10 -4.74
C TYR A 15 -7.39 0.34 -5.93
N LYS A 16 -8.64 -0.13 -5.86
CA LYS A 16 -9.32 -0.72 -7.03
C LYS A 16 -9.43 0.26 -8.20
N ILE A 17 -9.73 1.53 -7.93
CA ILE A 17 -9.77 2.60 -8.94
C ILE A 17 -8.37 2.85 -9.51
N PHE A 18 -7.33 2.82 -8.66
CA PHE A 18 -5.94 2.94 -9.10
C PHE A 18 -5.51 1.73 -9.96
N GLN A 19 -5.89 0.51 -9.59
CA GLN A 19 -5.57 -0.71 -10.32
C GLN A 19 -6.13 -0.67 -11.75
N GLN A 20 -7.35 -0.13 -11.94
CA GLN A 20 -7.91 0.12 -13.28
C GLN A 20 -7.10 1.14 -14.10
N GLN A 21 -6.37 2.03 -13.44
CA GLN A 21 -5.52 3.06 -14.05
C GLN A 21 -4.05 2.66 -14.09
N GLN A 22 -3.68 1.41 -13.80
CA GLN A 22 -2.28 1.00 -13.69
C GLN A 22 -1.49 1.26 -14.98
N VAL A 23 -2.07 1.01 -16.15
CA VAL A 23 -1.42 1.30 -17.44
C VAL A 23 -1.15 2.80 -17.58
N THR A 24 -2.15 3.64 -17.27
CA THR A 24 -2.00 5.10 -17.25
C THR A 24 -0.90 5.53 -16.28
N PHE A 25 -0.82 4.91 -15.09
CA PHE A 25 0.22 5.18 -14.11
C PHE A 25 1.62 4.85 -14.64
N THR A 26 1.81 3.69 -15.26
CA THR A 26 3.11 3.30 -15.81
C THR A 26 3.51 4.15 -17.01
N THR A 27 2.56 4.53 -17.88
CA THR A 27 2.81 5.48 -18.98
C THR A 27 3.18 6.87 -18.45
N ALA A 28 2.55 7.32 -17.37
CA ALA A 28 2.88 8.59 -16.72
C ALA A 28 4.31 8.56 -16.16
N LEU A 29 4.71 7.48 -15.48
CA LEU A 29 6.08 7.29 -14.99
C LEU A 29 7.08 7.30 -16.14
N GLU A 30 6.79 6.59 -17.24
CA GLU A 30 7.65 6.58 -18.43
C GLU A 30 7.91 8.00 -18.96
N ARG A 31 6.85 8.77 -19.23
CA ARG A 31 6.98 10.16 -19.71
C ARG A 31 7.73 11.06 -18.72
N CYS A 32 7.48 10.91 -17.43
CA CYS A 32 8.19 11.71 -16.43
C CYS A 32 9.68 11.37 -16.38
N ARG A 33 10.04 10.09 -16.52
CA ARG A 33 11.44 9.64 -16.61
C ARG A 33 12.13 10.17 -17.85
N GLU A 34 11.42 10.20 -18.99
CA GLU A 34 11.93 10.81 -20.23
C GLU A 34 12.22 12.30 -20.03
N ASN A 35 11.27 13.04 -19.46
CA ASN A 35 11.43 14.47 -19.17
C ASN A 35 12.55 14.75 -18.15
N ALA A 36 12.79 13.83 -17.21
CA ALA A 36 13.86 13.91 -16.23
C ALA A 36 15.23 13.44 -16.75
N LEU A 37 15.30 12.96 -17.99
CA LEU A 37 16.48 12.31 -18.58
C LEU A 37 16.97 11.08 -17.77
N ASP A 38 16.06 10.39 -17.07
CA ASP A 38 16.34 9.22 -16.21
C ASP A 38 15.83 7.90 -16.83
N ARG A 39 16.15 7.68 -18.11
CA ARG A 39 15.62 6.55 -18.90
C ARG A 39 16.27 5.21 -18.59
N ILE A 40 17.43 5.20 -17.92
CA ILE A 40 18.22 3.98 -17.70
C ILE A 40 17.97 3.32 -16.34
N HIS A 41 17.42 4.05 -15.35
CA HIS A 41 17.19 3.49 -14.01
C HIS A 41 15.71 3.15 -13.75
N PRO A 42 15.42 2.03 -13.07
CA PRO A 42 14.08 1.70 -12.61
C PRO A 42 13.56 2.76 -11.63
N VAL A 43 12.24 2.79 -11.45
CA VAL A 43 11.64 3.61 -10.39
C VAL A 43 11.74 2.83 -9.08
N ARG A 44 12.63 3.28 -8.20
CA ARG A 44 13.04 2.53 -7.01
C ARG A 44 12.37 3.00 -5.73
N THR A 45 11.95 4.26 -5.65
CA THR A 45 11.50 4.83 -4.37
C THR A 45 10.27 5.73 -4.54
N LEU A 46 9.50 5.91 -3.47
CA LEU A 46 8.38 6.86 -3.46
C LEU A 46 8.86 8.31 -3.62
N ALA A 47 10.03 8.65 -3.06
CA ALA A 47 10.66 9.95 -3.25
C ALA A 47 10.97 10.24 -4.73
N GLN A 48 11.36 9.22 -5.51
CA GLN A 48 11.57 9.37 -6.95
C GLN A 48 10.24 9.66 -7.68
N VAL A 49 9.16 8.97 -7.32
CA VAL A 49 7.81 9.24 -7.87
C VAL A 49 7.35 10.66 -7.54
N ARG A 50 7.56 11.12 -6.29
CA ARG A 50 7.27 12.51 -5.88
C ARG A 50 8.09 13.51 -6.68
N LYS A 51 9.40 13.29 -6.81
CA LYS A 51 10.28 14.16 -7.61
C LYS A 51 9.78 14.29 -9.05
N TYR A 52 9.41 13.17 -9.68
CA TYR A 52 8.84 13.19 -11.02
C TYR A 52 7.55 13.99 -11.12
N LEU A 53 6.64 13.83 -10.17
CA LEU A 53 5.40 14.61 -10.10
C LEU A 53 5.69 16.12 -10.03
N ASP A 54 6.66 16.51 -9.22
CA ASP A 54 6.95 17.92 -8.93
C ASP A 54 7.73 18.60 -10.07
N THR A 55 8.71 17.91 -10.66
CA THR A 55 9.68 18.54 -11.59
C THR A 55 9.56 18.13 -13.04
N SER A 56 8.90 17.00 -13.34
CA SER A 56 9.02 16.35 -14.66
C SER A 56 7.68 15.89 -15.25
N CYS A 57 6.59 16.03 -14.52
CA CYS A 57 5.25 15.74 -14.98
C CYS A 57 4.63 17.00 -15.60
N ASN A 58 4.21 16.96 -16.88
CA ASN A 58 3.80 18.16 -17.60
C ASN A 58 2.31 18.21 -17.99
N ASN A 59 1.57 17.11 -17.88
CA ASN A 59 0.13 17.08 -18.19
C ASN A 59 -0.71 16.66 -16.97
N SER A 60 -1.98 17.08 -16.97
CA SER A 60 -2.90 16.93 -15.85
C SER A 60 -3.31 15.48 -15.58
N THR A 61 -3.43 14.65 -16.63
CA THR A 61 -3.77 13.22 -16.49
C THR A 61 -2.67 12.47 -15.74
N ASP A 62 -1.42 12.68 -16.13
CA ASP A 62 -0.25 12.05 -15.49
C ASP A 62 -0.12 12.55 -14.04
N ARG A 63 -0.28 13.86 -13.79
CA ARG A 63 -0.27 14.39 -12.42
C ARG A 63 -1.33 13.72 -11.57
N ARG A 64 -2.57 13.61 -12.08
CA ARG A 64 -3.70 13.04 -11.33
C ARG A 64 -3.42 11.59 -10.90
N VAL A 65 -2.90 10.75 -11.79
CA VAL A 65 -2.67 9.34 -11.46
C VAL A 65 -1.46 9.14 -10.54
N LEU A 66 -0.39 9.93 -10.71
CA LEU A 66 0.76 9.93 -9.81
C LEU A 66 0.39 10.44 -8.41
N THR A 67 -0.42 11.51 -8.33
CA THR A 67 -0.98 12.01 -7.06
C THR A 67 -1.84 10.95 -6.39
N LEU A 68 -2.75 10.29 -7.13
CA LEU A 68 -3.59 9.22 -6.56
C LEU A 68 -2.74 8.10 -5.92
N PHE A 69 -1.67 7.67 -6.58
CA PHE A 69 -0.75 6.68 -6.03
C PHE A 69 -0.07 7.15 -4.73
N LEU A 70 0.49 8.37 -4.74
CA LEU A 70 1.18 8.92 -3.58
C LEU A 70 0.24 9.18 -2.40
N ASP A 71 -0.99 9.64 -2.67
CA ASP A 71 -2.00 9.87 -1.64
C ASP A 71 -2.44 8.55 -0.99
N ILE A 72 -2.64 7.49 -1.78
CA ILE A 72 -2.91 6.15 -1.22
C ILE A 72 -1.75 5.70 -0.32
N CYS A 73 -0.50 5.89 -0.75
CA CYS A 73 0.66 5.51 0.07
C CYS A 73 0.73 6.32 1.38
N SER A 74 0.47 7.63 1.32
CA SER A 74 0.45 8.49 2.51
C SER A 74 -0.64 8.07 3.50
N GLU A 75 -1.86 7.85 3.01
CA GLU A 75 -2.97 7.42 3.86
C GLU A 75 -2.76 6.02 4.45
N LEU A 76 -2.03 5.14 3.75
CA LEU A 76 -1.61 3.85 4.30
C LEU A 76 -0.65 4.03 5.49
N VAL A 77 0.27 5.00 5.43
CA VAL A 77 1.13 5.34 6.59
C VAL A 77 0.28 5.80 7.77
N ASP A 78 -0.70 6.67 7.52
CA ASP A 78 -1.59 7.19 8.55
C ASP A 78 -2.39 6.06 9.22
N VAL A 79 -2.91 5.10 8.44
CA VAL A 79 -3.60 3.92 8.99
C VAL A 79 -2.66 3.04 9.80
N CYS A 80 -1.40 2.85 9.35
CA CYS A 80 -0.41 2.09 10.13
C CYS A 80 -0.15 2.75 11.49
N ALA A 81 0.05 4.07 11.50
CA ALA A 81 0.27 4.84 12.73
C ALA A 81 -0.93 4.75 13.67
N GLN A 82 -2.15 4.95 13.17
CA GLN A 82 -3.38 4.83 13.95
C GLN A 82 -3.54 3.43 14.57
N LEU A 83 -3.24 2.36 13.82
CA LEU A 83 -3.31 1.00 14.36
C LEU A 83 -2.25 0.76 15.43
N HIS A 84 -1.03 1.27 15.24
CA HIS A 84 0.04 1.14 16.22
C HIS A 84 -0.32 1.87 17.53
N GLU A 85 -0.90 3.06 17.46
CA GLU A 85 -1.37 3.82 18.64
C GLU A 85 -2.50 3.11 19.40
N LEU A 86 -3.38 2.39 18.69
CA LEU A 86 -4.50 1.68 19.30
C LEU A 86 -4.08 0.47 20.13
N GLN A 87 -3.00 -0.22 19.74
CA GLN A 87 -2.48 -1.38 20.46
C GLN A 87 -0.94 -1.46 20.34
N PRO A 88 -0.20 -0.58 21.04
CA PRO A 88 1.26 -0.52 20.92
C PRO A 88 1.95 -1.82 21.40
N ASP A 89 1.32 -2.53 22.35
CA ASP A 89 1.87 -3.75 22.96
C ASP A 89 1.45 -5.04 22.22
N ASN A 90 0.76 -4.95 21.08
CA ASN A 90 0.37 -6.12 20.30
C ASN A 90 1.55 -6.68 19.50
N ALA A 91 2.38 -7.48 20.17
CA ALA A 91 3.57 -8.10 19.59
C ALA A 91 3.30 -8.94 18.32
N ALA A 92 2.08 -9.46 18.14
CA ALA A 92 1.72 -10.22 16.94
C ALA A 92 1.41 -9.31 15.73
N ALA A 93 0.81 -8.14 15.96
CA ALA A 93 0.49 -7.18 14.91
C ALA A 93 1.67 -6.27 14.54
N THR A 94 2.53 -5.94 15.51
CA THR A 94 3.64 -4.98 15.36
C THR A 94 4.58 -5.29 14.18
N PRO A 95 5.02 -6.53 13.90
CA PRO A 95 5.89 -6.83 12.77
C PRO A 95 5.25 -6.49 11.41
N PHE A 96 3.94 -6.69 11.27
CA PHE A 96 3.22 -6.35 10.04
C PHE A 96 3.13 -4.83 9.85
N LEU A 97 2.82 -4.09 10.90
CA LEU A 97 2.75 -2.62 10.87
C LEU A 97 4.13 -2.00 10.59
N GLN A 98 5.18 -2.50 11.23
CA GLN A 98 6.54 -2.03 10.97
C GLN A 98 6.97 -2.32 9.52
N SER A 99 6.68 -3.52 9.01
CA SER A 99 6.95 -3.86 7.61
C SER A 99 6.22 -2.92 6.64
N CYS A 100 4.98 -2.51 6.94
CA CYS A 100 4.28 -1.51 6.13
C CYS A 100 5.00 -0.15 6.15
N LEU A 101 5.37 0.35 7.33
CA LEU A 101 6.05 1.63 7.47
C LEU A 101 7.41 1.64 6.76
N ASP A 102 8.17 0.56 6.87
CA ASP A 102 9.45 0.40 6.19
C ASP A 102 9.27 0.42 4.67
N LEU A 103 8.28 -0.33 4.15
CA LEU A 103 7.96 -0.36 2.72
C LEU A 103 7.49 1.00 2.18
N LEU A 104 6.72 1.74 2.98
CA LEU A 104 6.17 3.07 2.64
C LEU A 104 7.14 4.21 2.92
N SER A 105 8.33 3.92 3.46
CA SER A 105 9.35 4.95 3.66
C SER A 105 9.74 5.59 2.33
N PRO A 106 9.83 6.94 2.24
CA PRO A 106 10.11 7.63 0.98
C PRO A 106 11.37 7.16 0.25
N THR A 107 12.37 6.66 0.98
CA THR A 107 13.69 6.25 0.47
C THR A 107 13.88 4.74 0.39
N ASN A 108 12.89 3.93 0.77
CA ASN A 108 13.01 2.48 0.70
C ASN A 108 13.17 2.02 -0.76
N ASP A 109 14.08 1.07 -1.01
CA ASP A 109 14.29 0.51 -2.35
C ASP A 109 13.23 -0.56 -2.65
N LEU A 110 12.45 -0.30 -3.69
CA LEU A 110 11.35 -1.14 -4.17
C LEU A 110 11.78 -2.03 -5.35
N SER A 111 13.04 -1.97 -5.80
CA SER A 111 13.51 -2.63 -7.03
C SER A 111 13.22 -4.12 -7.07
N ASP A 112 13.33 -4.80 -5.93
CA ASP A 112 13.11 -6.25 -5.80
C ASP A 112 11.69 -6.62 -5.36
N LEU A 113 10.84 -5.63 -5.07
CA LEU A 113 9.50 -5.86 -4.57
C LEU A 113 8.62 -6.45 -5.67
N ARG A 114 8.04 -7.64 -5.43
CA ARG A 114 7.15 -8.29 -6.38
C ARG A 114 5.92 -8.85 -5.67
N ALA A 115 4.75 -8.32 -6.01
CA ALA A 115 3.48 -8.83 -5.53
C ALA A 115 3.26 -10.24 -6.09
N LYS A 116 2.88 -11.17 -5.20
CA LYS A 116 2.61 -12.56 -5.56
C LYS A 116 1.11 -12.78 -5.76
N TYR A 117 0.75 -13.93 -6.33
CA TYR A 117 -0.64 -14.39 -6.39
C TYR A 117 -1.31 -14.22 -5.00
N PRO A 118 -2.55 -13.69 -4.92
CA PRO A 118 -3.51 -13.45 -6.01
C PRO A 118 -3.36 -12.14 -6.77
N HIS A 119 -2.34 -11.32 -6.48
CA HIS A 119 -2.14 -10.05 -7.17
C HIS A 119 -1.53 -10.25 -8.55
N ASP A 120 -2.16 -9.66 -9.57
CA ASP A 120 -1.79 -9.77 -10.98
C ASP A 120 -1.19 -8.48 -11.56
N VAL A 121 -0.95 -7.46 -10.72
CA VAL A 121 -0.44 -6.14 -11.11
C VAL A 121 0.84 -6.23 -11.96
N ILE A 122 1.75 -7.16 -11.69
CA ILE A 122 2.95 -7.35 -12.51
C ILE A 122 2.60 -7.94 -13.89
N ASN A 123 1.58 -8.79 -13.98
CA ASN A 123 1.16 -9.42 -15.24
C ASN A 123 0.45 -8.43 -16.18
N HIS A 124 -0.04 -7.30 -15.64
CA HIS A 124 -0.57 -6.20 -16.45
C HIS A 124 0.51 -5.33 -17.12
N LEU A 125 1.78 -5.57 -16.80
CA LEU A 125 2.90 -4.88 -17.45
C LEU A 125 3.22 -5.55 -18.79
N SER A 126 3.34 -4.74 -19.84
CA SER A 126 3.38 -5.18 -21.23
C SER A 126 4.60 -6.01 -21.62
N CYS A 127 5.74 -5.79 -20.96
CA CYS A 127 7.00 -6.45 -21.28
C CYS A 127 7.90 -6.58 -20.04
N ASP A 128 8.97 -7.36 -20.15
CA ASP A 128 9.91 -7.58 -19.05
C ASP A 128 10.67 -6.31 -18.66
N GLU A 129 10.89 -5.40 -19.62
CA GLU A 129 11.39 -4.05 -19.34
C GLU A 129 10.44 -3.32 -18.39
N ALA A 130 9.15 -3.21 -18.71
CA ALA A 130 8.17 -2.57 -17.84
C ALA A 130 8.10 -3.25 -16.45
N LYS A 131 8.21 -4.58 -16.37
CA LYS A 131 8.29 -5.32 -15.10
C LYS A 131 9.54 -4.97 -14.29
N ASN A 132 10.67 -4.76 -14.94
CA ASN A 132 11.91 -4.37 -14.28
C ASN A 132 11.89 -2.91 -13.82
N PHE A 133 11.33 -2.02 -14.64
CA PHE A 133 11.30 -0.58 -14.35
C PHE A 133 10.21 -0.17 -13.35
N TYR A 134 9.06 -0.85 -13.36
CA TYR A 134 7.88 -0.44 -12.61
C TYR A 134 7.29 -1.54 -11.71
N GLY A 135 7.79 -2.77 -11.79
CA GLY A 135 7.26 -3.91 -11.01
C GLY A 135 7.27 -3.66 -9.51
N GLY A 136 8.32 -3.01 -9.00
CA GLY A 136 8.43 -2.60 -7.60
C GLY A 136 7.30 -1.69 -7.14
N VAL A 137 7.14 -0.56 -7.83
CA VAL A 137 6.14 0.46 -7.47
C VAL A 137 4.70 -0.02 -7.61
N VAL A 138 4.36 -0.81 -8.64
CA VAL A 138 3.00 -1.35 -8.78
C VAL A 138 2.70 -2.45 -7.76
N SER A 139 3.74 -3.10 -7.22
CA SER A 139 3.61 -4.14 -6.19
C SER A 139 3.42 -3.60 -4.78
N LEU A 140 3.75 -2.33 -4.53
CA LEU A 140 3.80 -1.75 -3.18
C LEU A 140 2.45 -1.79 -2.47
N ILE A 141 1.42 -1.15 -3.05
CA ILE A 141 0.10 -1.02 -2.42
C ILE A 141 -0.54 -2.39 -2.09
N PRO A 142 -0.61 -3.38 -3.00
CA PRO A 142 -1.24 -4.66 -2.66
C PRO A 142 -0.53 -5.41 -1.53
N ILE A 143 0.80 -5.35 -1.47
CA ILE A 143 1.58 -5.98 -0.38
C ILE A 143 1.29 -5.30 0.96
N VAL A 144 1.32 -3.96 0.99
CA VAL A 144 1.01 -3.19 2.20
C VAL A 144 -0.42 -3.44 2.67
N LEU A 145 -1.38 -3.51 1.75
CA LEU A 145 -2.77 -3.81 2.09
C LEU A 145 -2.94 -5.20 2.71
N ASP A 146 -2.17 -6.20 2.27
CA ASP A 146 -2.23 -7.54 2.86
C ASP A 146 -1.58 -7.59 4.25
N ASN A 147 -0.44 -6.92 4.44
CA ASN A 147 0.17 -6.77 5.77
C ASN A 147 -0.77 -6.06 6.74
N LEU A 148 -1.48 -5.00 6.31
CA LEU A 148 -2.47 -4.31 7.14
C LEU A 148 -3.66 -5.20 7.51
N LYS A 149 -4.15 -6.02 6.57
CA LYS A 149 -5.22 -7.01 6.87
C LYS A 149 -4.73 -8.04 7.91
N ALA A 150 -3.50 -8.52 7.78
CA ALA A 150 -2.90 -9.45 8.73
C ALA A 150 -2.75 -8.82 10.12
N ALA A 151 -2.24 -7.58 10.18
CA ALA A 151 -2.14 -6.83 11.43
C ALA A 151 -3.51 -6.72 12.13
N ILE A 152 -4.55 -6.28 11.41
CA ILE A 152 -5.90 -6.14 11.95
C ILE A 152 -6.45 -7.49 12.43
N ALA A 153 -6.19 -8.58 11.71
CA ALA A 153 -6.62 -9.91 12.13
C ALA A 153 -5.96 -10.35 13.45
N GLU A 154 -4.67 -10.04 13.67
CA GLU A 154 -4.02 -10.29 14.96
C GLU A 154 -4.57 -9.38 16.07
N MET A 155 -4.87 -8.13 15.75
CA MET A 155 -5.49 -7.19 16.69
C MET A 155 -6.89 -7.65 17.14
N ASP A 156 -7.70 -8.18 16.22
CA ASP A 156 -9.03 -8.70 16.53
C ASP A 156 -9.01 -9.94 17.42
N LYS A 157 -7.95 -10.76 17.37
CA LYS A 157 -7.79 -11.92 18.27
C LYS A 157 -7.53 -11.51 19.71
N THR A 158 -6.91 -10.34 19.93
CA THR A 158 -6.58 -9.82 21.27
C THR A 158 -7.70 -9.03 21.93
N ALA A 159 -8.74 -8.65 21.17
CA ALA A 159 -9.93 -8.04 21.74
C ALA A 159 -10.63 -9.09 22.64
N PRO A 160 -10.89 -8.80 23.93
CA PRO A 160 -11.55 -9.76 24.80
C PRO A 160 -12.89 -10.14 24.19
N GLN A 161 -13.06 -11.43 23.84
CA GLN A 161 -14.39 -11.97 23.61
C GLN A 161 -15.16 -11.72 24.91
N THR A 162 -16.18 -10.88 24.86
CA THR A 162 -17.13 -10.72 25.96
C THR A 162 -17.84 -12.05 26.15
N HIS A 163 -17.23 -12.95 26.92
CA HIS A 163 -17.86 -14.16 27.42
C HIS A 163 -19.06 -13.69 28.24
N HIS A 164 -20.27 -13.82 27.69
CA HIS A 164 -21.48 -13.76 28.50
C HIS A 164 -21.46 -15.01 29.40
N PRO A 165 -21.43 -14.87 30.74
CA PRO A 165 -21.66 -16.01 31.60
C PRO A 165 -23.15 -16.37 31.49
N GLY A 166 -23.46 -17.30 30.61
CA GLY A 166 -24.78 -17.92 30.51
C GLY A 166 -25.09 -18.69 31.78
N SER A 167 -25.77 -18.01 32.70
CA SER A 167 -26.68 -18.49 33.74
C SER A 167 -26.67 -20.01 33.98
N GLY A 168 -26.04 -20.43 35.07
CA GLY A 168 -26.30 -21.72 35.67
C GLY A 168 -27.75 -21.80 36.16
N TYR A 169 -28.51 -22.75 35.61
CA TYR A 169 -29.65 -23.33 36.32
C TYR A 169 -29.35 -24.79 36.57
N ARG A 170 -29.03 -25.07 37.84
CA ARG A 170 -28.93 -26.40 38.43
C ARG A 170 -30.33 -26.72 38.96
N TYR A 171 -31.07 -27.58 38.26
CA TYR A 171 -32.27 -28.20 38.83
C TYR A 171 -31.88 -29.52 39.48
N VAL A 172 -32.34 -29.66 40.72
CA VAL A 172 -32.31 -30.84 41.59
C VAL A 172 -33.28 -31.88 41.07
#